data_AF-A0A6I3UZ49-F1
#
_entry.id   AF-A0A6I3UZ49-F1
#
_cell.length_a   1.000
_cell.length_b   1.000
_cell.length_c   1.000
_cell.angle_alpha   90.00
_cell.angle_beta   90.00
_cell.angle_gamma   90.00
#
_symmetry.space_group_name_H-M   'P 1'
#
loop_
_entity.id
_entity.type
_entity.pdbx_description
1 polymer ?
#
loop_
_entity_poly.entity_id
_entity_poly.type
_entity_poly.pdbx_seq_one_letter_code
_entity_poly.pdbx_strand_id
1 'polypeptide(L)'
;MSQVISKVNKPTLVIAHNKTLAGQLYGEFKEFFPENAVEYFVSYYDYYQPEAYVPSSDTYIEKDSSVNDEIDKLRHSATSALLERNDVIVVASVSCIYGLGSPKEYA
;
A
#
# COMPACT_ATOMS: atom_id res chain seq x y z
N MET A 1 -6.47 16.85 -9.04
CA MET A 1 -5.29 16.41 -8.26
C MET A 1 -4.12 16.01 -9.17
N SER A 2 -4.36 15.19 -10.20
CA SER A 2 -3.38 14.82 -11.24
C SER A 2 -2.56 15.99 -11.83
N GLN A 3 -3.22 17.10 -12.16
CA GLN A 3 -2.53 18.30 -12.70
C GLN A 3 -1.49 18.91 -11.75
N VAL A 4 -1.66 18.77 -10.43
CA VAL A 4 -0.68 19.28 -9.46
C VAL A 4 0.54 18.35 -9.44
N ILE A 5 0.31 17.03 -9.43
CA ILE A 5 1.37 16.02 -9.45
C ILE A 5 2.25 16.20 -10.68
N SER A 6 1.64 16.34 -11.86
CA SER A 6 2.34 16.58 -13.12
C SER A 6 3.17 17.87 -13.10
N LYS A 7 2.62 18.97 -12.55
CA LYS A 7 3.33 20.26 -12.49
C LYS A 7 4.47 20.29 -11.47
N VAL A 8 4.31 19.62 -10.33
CA VAL A 8 5.31 19.58 -9.27
C VAL A 8 6.41 18.56 -9.56
N ASN A 9 6.09 17.50 -10.32
CA ASN A 9 7.01 16.46 -10.80
C ASN A 9 7.88 15.86 -9.69
N LYS A 10 7.22 15.35 -8.64
CA LYS A 10 7.86 14.65 -7.51
C LYS A 10 7.16 13.31 -7.27
N PRO A 11 7.88 12.29 -6.77
CA PRO A 11 7.25 11.10 -6.24
C PRO A 11 6.14 11.49 -5.25
N THR A 12 4.95 10.93 -5.43
CA THR A 12 3.76 11.34 -4.68
C THR A 12 3.10 10.14 -4.00
N LEU A 13 2.80 10.30 -2.71
CA LEU A 13 2.00 9.35 -1.94
C LEU A 13 0.56 9.88 -1.83
N VAL A 14 -0.41 9.08 -2.27
CA VAL A 14 -1.85 9.34 -2.13
C VAL A 14 -2.40 8.38 -1.09
N ILE A 15 -2.87 8.90 0.05
CA ILE A 15 -3.40 8.09 1.14
C ILE A 15 -4.93 8.10 1.08
N ALA A 16 -5.53 6.91 0.95
CA ALA A 16 -6.97 6.69 1.03
C ALA A 16 -7.34 5.99 2.33
N HIS A 17 -8.47 6.36 2.91
CA HIS A 17 -8.92 5.84 4.21
C HIS A 17 -9.50 4.42 4.15
N ASN A 18 -9.71 3.85 2.95
CA ASN A 18 -10.21 2.49 2.77
C ASN A 18 -9.67 1.86 1.48
N LYS A 19 -9.65 0.52 1.41
CA LYS A 19 -9.13 -0.25 0.26
C LYS A 19 -9.94 -0.03 -1.02
N THR A 20 -11.25 0.14 -0.93
CA THR A 20 -12.12 0.33 -2.10
C THR A 20 -11.79 1.62 -2.83
N LEU A 21 -11.70 2.74 -2.10
CA LEU A 21 -11.30 4.04 -2.66
C LEU A 21 -9.86 4.02 -3.16
N ALA A 22 -8.95 3.35 -2.45
CA ALA A 22 -7.58 3.18 -2.91
C ALA A 22 -7.55 2.49 -4.29
N GLY A 23 -8.31 1.40 -4.47
CA GLY A 23 -8.41 0.69 -5.74
C GLY A 23 -9.01 1.54 -6.86
N GLN A 24 -10.05 2.32 -6.57
CA GLN A 24 -10.64 3.27 -7.52
C GLN A 24 -9.61 4.31 -7.99
N LEU A 25 -8.93 4.96 -7.05
CA LEU A 25 -7.91 5.97 -7.36
C LEU A 25 -6.73 5.37 -8.13
N TYR A 26 -6.30 4.16 -7.78
CA TYR A 26 -5.26 3.45 -8.51
C TYR A 26 -5.62 3.24 -9.99
N GLY A 27 -6.86 2.83 -10.27
CA GLY A 27 -7.38 2.72 -11.63
C GLY A 27 -7.37 4.06 -12.37
N GLU A 28 -7.94 5.11 -11.76
CA GLU A 28 -7.96 6.45 -12.34
C GLU A 28 -6.55 7.01 -12.61
N PHE A 29 -5.63 6.85 -11.66
CA PHE A 29 -4.25 7.32 -11.84
C PHE A 29 -3.51 6.57 -12.94
N LYS A 30 -3.76 5.26 -13.12
CA LYS A 30 -3.21 4.50 -14.25
C LYS A 30 -3.71 5.02 -15.59
N GLU A 31 -4.98 5.40 -15.69
CA GLU A 31 -5.52 6.02 -16.90
C GLU A 31 -4.96 7.43 -17.14
N PHE A 32 -4.75 8.21 -16.08
CA PHE A 32 -4.19 9.57 -16.19
C PHE A 32 -2.69 9.57 -16.51
N PHE A 33 -1.93 8.56 -16.07
CA PHE A 33 -0.48 8.49 -16.17
C PHE A 33 -0.01 7.12 -16.69
N PRO A 34 -0.35 6.75 -17.93
CA PRO A 34 -0.09 5.40 -18.48
C PRO A 34 1.39 5.06 -18.63
N GLU A 35 2.26 6.07 -18.76
CA GLU A 35 3.70 5.90 -18.94
C GLU A 35 4.50 5.98 -17.63
N ASN A 36 3.87 6.37 -16.52
CA ASN A 36 4.50 6.51 -15.21
C ASN A 36 4.25 5.29 -14.32
N ALA A 37 5.05 5.14 -13.26
CA ALA A 37 4.82 4.09 -12.28
C ALA A 37 3.70 4.48 -11.32
N VAL A 38 2.49 4.03 -11.64
CA VAL A 38 1.36 4.10 -10.72
C VAL A 38 1.28 2.79 -9.98
N GLU A 39 1.48 2.85 -8.68
CA GLU A 39 1.70 1.70 -7.79
C GLU A 39 0.62 1.61 -6.70
N TYR A 40 0.38 0.40 -6.21
CA TYR A 40 -0.67 0.12 -5.25
C TYR A 40 -0.11 -0.49 -3.96
N PHE A 41 -0.31 0.19 -2.83
CA PHE A 41 0.26 -0.20 -1.53
C PHE A 41 -0.78 -0.27 -0.42
N VAL A 42 -1.48 -1.40 -0.35
CA VAL A 42 -2.45 -1.69 0.72
C VAL A 42 -1.99 -2.88 1.57
N SER A 43 -2.72 -3.18 2.64
CA SER A 43 -2.48 -4.41 3.41
C SER A 43 -2.73 -5.64 2.53
N TYR A 44 -1.74 -6.54 2.48
CA TYR A 44 -1.82 -7.84 1.80
C TYR A 44 -2.67 -8.86 2.56
N TYR A 45 -3.17 -8.53 3.75
CA TYR A 45 -4.12 -9.39 4.44
C TYR A 45 -5.53 -9.18 3.88
N ASP A 46 -6.11 -10.26 3.33
CA ASP A 46 -7.54 -10.31 2.98
C ASP A 46 -8.40 -10.48 4.23
N TYR A 47 -7.89 -11.25 5.20
CA TYR A 47 -8.45 -11.40 6.53
C TYR A 47 -7.34 -11.26 7.57
N TYR A 48 -7.63 -10.53 8.65
CA TYR A 48 -6.69 -10.34 9.74
C TYR A 48 -7.41 -10.25 11.08
N GLN A 49 -7.19 -11.25 11.92
CA GLN A 49 -7.53 -11.25 13.33
C GLN A 49 -6.25 -11.00 14.13
N PRO A 50 -6.15 -9.89 14.88
CA PRO A 50 -5.01 -9.65 15.75
C PRO A 50 -4.99 -10.64 16.90
N GLU A 51 -3.80 -10.93 17.40
CA GLU A 51 -3.62 -11.57 18.68
C GLU A 51 -4.19 -10.67 19.80
N ALA A 52 -4.97 -11.26 20.70
CA ALA A 52 -5.56 -10.53 21.81
C ALA A 52 -5.74 -11.42 23.03
N TYR A 53 -5.87 -10.79 24.19
CA TYR A 53 -6.28 -11.45 25.42
C TYR A 53 -7.49 -10.73 26.00
N VAL A 54 -8.52 -11.49 26.38
CA VAL A 54 -9.79 -10.98 26.94
C VAL A 54 -9.82 -11.31 28.43
N PRO A 55 -9.54 -10.34 29.32
CA PRO A 55 -9.38 -10.62 30.75
C PRO A 55 -10.68 -11.09 31.43
N SER A 56 -11.83 -10.62 30.97
CA SER A 56 -13.12 -10.94 31.60
C SER A 56 -13.51 -12.42 31.48
N SER A 57 -13.00 -13.11 30.48
CA SER A 57 -13.26 -14.53 30.22
C SER A 57 -11.99 -15.38 30.25
N ASP A 58 -10.87 -14.80 30.69
CA ASP A 58 -9.53 -15.42 30.67
C ASP A 58 -9.23 -16.12 29.34
N THR A 59 -9.57 -15.46 28.23
CA THR A 59 -9.50 -16.07 26.89
C THR A 59 -8.37 -15.45 26.10
N TYR A 60 -7.45 -16.29 25.63
CA TYR A 60 -6.46 -15.92 24.63
C TYR A 60 -7.04 -16.16 23.23
N ILE A 61 -6.93 -15.13 22.38
CA ILE A 61 -7.34 -15.15 20.98
C ILE A 61 -6.07 -15.16 20.14
N GLU A 62 -5.81 -16.30 19.50
CA GLU A 62 -4.68 -16.45 18.58
C GLU A 62 -4.84 -15.54 17.36
N LYS A 63 -3.69 -15.11 16.85
CA LYS A 63 -3.62 -14.44 15.55
C LYS A 63 -4.03 -15.43 14.47
N ASP A 64 -4.95 -15.01 13.63
CA ASP A 64 -5.33 -15.73 12.41
C ASP A 64 -5.37 -14.74 11.24
N SER A 65 -4.89 -15.16 10.07
CA SER A 65 -4.82 -14.27 8.92
C SER A 65 -4.70 -15.03 7.62
N SER A 66 -5.30 -14.48 6.57
CA SER A 66 -5.13 -14.91 5.18
C SER A 66 -4.43 -13.82 4.38
N VAL A 67 -3.45 -14.21 3.58
CA VAL A 67 -2.66 -13.31 2.73
C VAL A 67 -3.10 -13.38 1.28
N ASN A 68 -2.93 -12.27 0.57
CA ASN A 68 -3.18 -12.13 -0.85
C ASN A 68 -1.86 -11.91 -1.59
N ASP A 69 -1.42 -12.93 -2.31
CA ASP A 69 -0.13 -12.93 -3.02
C ASP A 69 -0.05 -11.85 -4.11
N GLU A 70 -1.18 -11.51 -4.74
CA GLU A 70 -1.23 -10.45 -5.75
C GLU A 70 -0.98 -9.07 -5.11
N ILE A 71 -1.62 -8.79 -3.97
CA ILE A 71 -1.37 -7.55 -3.24
C ILE A 71 0.06 -7.49 -2.71
N ASP A 72 0.61 -8.61 -2.24
CA ASP A 72 2.01 -8.64 -1.79
C ASP A 72 2.98 -8.32 -2.94
N LYS A 73 2.74 -8.88 -4.13
CA LYS A 73 3.51 -8.56 -5.34
C LYS A 73 3.39 -7.08 -5.71
N LEU A 74 2.21 -6.48 -5.61
CA LEU A 74 2.01 -5.04 -5.85
C LEU A 74 2.76 -4.16 -4.84
N ARG A 75 2.85 -4.59 -3.57
CA ARG A 75 3.64 -3.87 -2.57
C ARG A 75 5.13 -3.90 -2.88
N HIS A 76 5.65 -5.05 -3.32
CA HIS A 76 7.05 -5.16 -3.76
C HIS A 76 7.30 -4.28 -4.98
N SER A 77 6.39 -4.28 -5.96
CA SER A 77 6.43 -3.37 -7.13
C SER A 77 6.53 -1.91 -6.69
N ALA A 78 5.69 -1.48 -5.74
CA ALA A 78 5.70 -0.11 -5.23
C ALA A 78 7.04 0.29 -4.59
N THR A 79 7.63 -0.59 -3.77
CA THR A 79 8.91 -0.33 -3.12
C THR A 79 10.06 -0.30 -4.10
N SER A 80 10.09 -1.23 -5.07
CA SER A 80 11.12 -1.27 -6.11
C SER A 80 11.03 -0.05 -7.03
N ALA A 81 9.83 0.36 -7.45
CA ALA A 81 9.63 1.54 -8.27
C ALA A 81 10.19 2.81 -7.62
N LEU A 82 10.02 2.99 -6.30
CA LEU A 82 10.58 4.12 -5.55
C LEU A 82 12.11 4.14 -5.51
N LEU A 83 12.78 2.99 -5.68
CA LEU A 83 14.23 2.89 -5.74
C LEU A 83 14.77 3.09 -7.16
N GLU A 84 14.01 2.69 -8.18
CA GLU A 84 14.46 2.68 -9.58
C GLU A 84 14.16 3.99 -10.33
N ARG A 85 13.10 4.72 -9.96
CA ARG A 85 12.62 5.88 -10.73
C ARG A 85 11.98 6.97 -9.88
N ASN A 86 11.89 8.17 -10.45
CA ASN A 86 11.34 9.36 -9.78
C ASN A 86 9.89 9.68 -10.17
N ASP A 87 9.38 9.05 -11.22
CA ASP A 87 8.03 9.27 -11.75
C ASP A 87 7.03 8.27 -11.15
N VAL A 88 6.95 8.26 -9.82
CA VAL A 88 6.18 7.28 -9.04
C VAL A 88 5.00 7.94 -8.32
N ILE A 89 3.82 7.35 -8.48
CA ILE A 89 2.62 7.68 -7.70
C ILE A 89 2.21 6.42 -6.94
N VAL A 90 2.28 6.45 -5.62
CA VAL A 90 1.84 5.33 -4.78
C VAL A 90 0.46 5.65 -4.21
N VAL A 91 -0.54 4.85 -4.57
CA VAL A 91 -1.86 4.90 -3.93
C VAL A 91 -1.89 3.89 -2.79
N ALA A 92 -2.07 4.38 -1.57
CA ALA A 92 -1.93 3.57 -0.37
C ALA A 92 -3.09 3.69 0.60
N SER A 93 -3.25 2.68 1.45
CA SER A 93 -4.04 2.79 2.68
C SER A 93 -3.15 3.23 3.85
N VAL A 94 -3.70 3.29 5.07
CA VAL A 94 -2.92 3.48 6.30
C VAL A 94 -1.81 2.44 6.51
N SER A 95 -1.78 1.35 5.73
CA SER A 95 -0.65 0.43 5.67
C SER A 95 0.69 1.10 5.33
N CYS A 96 0.72 2.29 4.72
CA CYS A 96 1.96 3.01 4.40
C CYS A 96 2.75 3.53 5.62
N ILE A 97 2.14 3.54 6.80
CA ILE A 97 2.80 3.93 8.06
C ILE A 97 3.09 2.73 8.98
N TYR A 98 2.82 1.50 8.51
CA TYR A 98 3.19 0.28 9.22
C TYR A 98 4.62 -0.14 8.90
N GLY A 99 5.21 -0.93 9.80
CA GLY A 99 6.58 -1.40 9.68
C GLY A 99 6.84 -2.10 8.34
N LEU A 100 7.97 -1.73 7.73
CA LEU A 100 8.53 -2.35 6.54
C LEU A 100 10.01 -2.64 6.82
N GLY A 101 10.60 -3.60 6.10
CA GLY A 101 12.05 -3.84 6.16
C GLY A 101 12.87 -2.60 5.81
N SER A 102 14.17 -2.64 6.10
CA SER A 102 15.05 -1.52 5.78
C SER A 102 15.03 -1.26 4.27
N PRO A 103 14.88 -0.01 3.79
CA PRO A 103 14.91 0.28 2.35
C PRO A 103 16.20 -0.21 1.66
N LYS A 104 17.30 -0.33 2.41
CA LYS A 104 18.58 -0.86 1.92
C LYS A 104 18.55 -2.37 1.63
N GLU A 105 17.61 -3.10 2.22
CA GLU A 105 17.42 -4.54 1.98
C GLU A 105 16.61 -4.81 0.71
N TYR A 106 15.95 -3.77 0.17
CA TYR A 106 15.19 -3.83 -1.09
C TYR A 106 15.99 -3.36 -2.32
N ALA A 107 17.22 -2.89 -2.14
CA ALA A 107 18.10 -2.34 -3.18
C ALA A 107 19.10 -3.37 -3.73
#